data_AF-A0A4Z2IPF0-F1
#
_entry.id   AF-A0A4Z2IPF0-F1
#
_cell.length_a   1.000
_cell.length_b   1.000
_cell.length_c   1.000
_cell.angle_alpha   90.00
_cell.angle_beta   90.00
_cell.angle_gamma   90.00
#
_symmetry.space_group_name_H-M   'P 1'
#
loop_
_entity.id
_entity.type
_entity.pdbx_description
1 polymer ?
#
loop_
_entity_poly.entity_id
_entity_poly.type
_entity_poly.pdbx_seq_one_letter_code
_entity_poly.pdbx_strand_id
1 'polypeptide(L)'
;MEHNQRDANKQASREPSSGGPSGAPGCERTPEDPNRDSPDSGNPQPTGREPQYSAGYTMIPPNASKRDQLLRDAQKEEEDCKRWKEANRVHAVHTTPETLGGSATLSEARERQQTDLRYSKQQKMLKKKDLDMKKRLEEEEVYQKMKDIQREKRYKVRRELDSFYLDRVNQAFLDNLEGQPGGSVKETKEGFGHPPWNPPGQQLTPAQLNQHPDQSSSDCWTHDADPDYDWALEKLMTSFPDYNRAFLEDILDQCSNDCEQAFTLLNIS
;
A
#
# COMPACT_ATOMS: atom_id res chain seq x y z
N MET A 1 36.77 13.37 44.09
CA MET A 1 36.55 14.15 42.86
C MET A 1 35.51 13.35 42.09
N GLU A 2 34.25 13.74 41.99
CA GLU A 2 33.69 15.01 41.53
C GLU A 2 32.27 15.15 42.13
N HIS A 3 31.95 16.35 42.61
CA HIS A 3 30.59 16.72 43.02
C HIS A 3 29.81 17.18 41.79
N ASN A 4 28.56 16.77 41.64
CA ASN A 4 27.65 17.44 40.70
C ASN A 4 26.33 17.78 41.40
N GLN A 5 26.30 18.97 41.97
CA GLN A 5 25.10 19.71 42.38
C GLN A 5 24.58 20.48 41.17
N ARG A 6 23.29 20.37 40.84
CA ARG A 6 22.52 21.42 40.14
C ARG A 6 21.08 21.44 40.63
N ASP A 7 20.88 22.34 41.59
CA ASP A 7 19.87 23.40 41.65
C ASP A 7 18.44 23.13 41.20
N ALA A 8 17.58 23.18 42.23
CA ALA A 8 16.18 23.53 42.16
C ALA A 8 16.00 24.97 41.63
N ASN A 9 15.04 25.19 40.72
CA ASN A 9 14.52 26.51 40.45
C ASN A 9 13.02 26.59 40.80
N LYS A 10 12.70 27.55 41.67
CA LYS A 10 11.41 27.86 42.25
C LYS A 10 10.59 28.77 41.33
N GLN A 11 9.27 28.57 41.41
CA GLN A 11 8.16 29.55 41.41
C GLN A 11 8.40 30.95 40.82
N ALA A 12 7.51 31.35 39.90
CA ALA A 12 7.08 32.74 39.79
C ALA A 12 5.56 32.80 39.57
N SER A 13 4.88 33.18 40.65
CA SER A 13 3.48 33.60 40.72
C SER A 13 3.29 34.97 40.05
N ARG A 14 2.20 35.19 39.34
CA ARG A 14 1.69 36.53 39.00
C ARG A 14 0.16 36.54 39.03
N GLU A 15 -0.38 37.24 40.03
CA GLU A 15 -1.66 37.95 39.96
C GLU A 15 -1.39 39.44 40.32
N PRO A 16 -2.39 40.33 40.43
CA PRO A 16 -3.13 40.97 39.35
C PRO A 16 -2.96 42.50 39.43
N SER A 17 -3.25 43.23 38.35
CA SER A 17 -3.26 44.71 38.39
C SER A 17 -4.61 45.26 37.95
N SER A 18 -5.25 45.92 38.90
CA SER A 18 -6.44 46.75 38.80
C SER A 18 -6.19 48.04 37.99
N GLY A 19 -7.25 48.57 37.37
CA GLY A 19 -7.25 49.90 36.77
C GLY A 19 -8.53 50.21 35.98
N GLY A 20 -9.53 50.78 36.66
CA GLY A 20 -10.43 51.78 36.02
C GLY A 20 -9.78 53.18 36.10
N PRO A 21 -10.42 54.31 35.68
CA PRO A 21 -11.86 54.52 35.56
C PRO A 21 -12.33 55.45 34.39
N SER A 22 -13.65 55.71 34.39
CA SER A 22 -14.31 57.01 34.17
C SER A 22 -14.89 57.35 32.79
N GLY A 23 -16.17 57.78 32.80
CA GLY A 23 -16.80 58.54 31.72
C GLY A 23 -18.31 58.34 31.53
N ALA A 24 -19.14 58.79 32.49
CA ALA A 24 -20.55 59.17 32.23
C ALA A 24 -20.58 60.51 31.45
N PRO A 25 -21.67 60.97 30.79
CA PRO A 25 -23.02 61.23 31.37
C PRO A 25 -24.16 60.85 30.39
N GLY A 26 -25.46 60.93 30.69
CA GLY A 26 -26.21 61.52 31.79
C GLY A 26 -27.72 61.35 31.55
N CYS A 27 -28.50 61.61 32.62
CA CYS A 27 -29.88 62.14 32.68
C CYS A 27 -31.00 61.45 31.85
N GLU A 28 -32.23 61.27 32.31
CA GLU A 28 -32.95 61.57 33.55
C GLU A 28 -34.38 60.98 33.39
N ARG A 29 -35.03 60.68 34.52
CA ARG A 29 -36.49 60.55 34.76
C ARG A 29 -37.19 59.18 34.64
N THR A 30 -37.77 58.86 35.79
CA THR A 30 -38.68 57.82 36.26
C THR A 30 -40.17 58.18 35.94
N PRO A 31 -41.19 57.60 36.60
CA PRO A 31 -41.75 56.24 36.39
C PRO A 31 -43.29 56.27 36.27
N GLU A 32 -43.98 55.49 35.42
CA GLU A 32 -45.41 55.19 35.66
C GLU A 32 -45.81 53.75 35.28
N ASP A 33 -46.68 53.23 36.14
CA ASP A 33 -47.15 51.87 36.44
C ASP A 33 -48.51 51.61 35.73
N PRO A 34 -49.38 50.65 36.13
CA PRO A 34 -49.35 49.18 36.05
C PRO A 34 -50.38 48.58 35.05
N ASN A 35 -50.14 47.32 34.68
CA ASN A 35 -51.11 46.21 34.60
C ASN A 35 -52.34 46.29 33.65
N ARG A 36 -52.40 45.36 32.68
CA ARG A 36 -53.64 44.67 32.27
C ARG A 36 -53.34 43.24 31.79
N ASP A 37 -54.10 42.30 32.35
CA ASP A 37 -54.07 40.85 32.22
C ASP A 37 -54.29 40.25 30.81
N SER A 38 -53.49 39.21 30.49
CA SER A 38 -53.76 37.84 29.92
C SER A 38 -55.00 37.55 29.02
N PRO A 39 -55.07 36.42 28.24
CA PRO A 39 -54.05 35.45 27.79
C PRO A 39 -54.11 35.10 26.27
N ASP A 40 -53.20 34.20 25.85
CA ASP A 40 -53.40 33.15 24.82
C ASP A 40 -53.23 33.48 23.31
N SER A 41 -52.46 32.56 22.70
CA SER A 41 -52.44 32.14 21.30
C SER A 41 -51.68 32.97 20.25
N GLY A 42 -50.67 32.30 19.70
CA GLY A 42 -50.24 32.49 18.32
C GLY A 42 -48.90 33.20 18.18
N ASN A 43 -47.83 32.40 18.12
CA ASN A 43 -46.64 32.60 17.28
C ASN A 43 -46.34 34.06 16.84
N PRO A 44 -45.29 34.74 17.34
CA PRO A 44 -44.91 36.03 16.78
C PRO A 44 -44.38 35.82 15.36
N GLN A 45 -45.27 36.07 14.40
CA GLN A 45 -45.01 36.23 12.98
C GLN A 45 -43.81 37.18 12.78
N PRO A 46 -42.89 36.91 11.82
CA PRO A 46 -41.68 37.69 11.65
C PRO A 46 -42.05 39.11 11.24
N THR A 47 -41.74 40.07 12.09
CA THR A 47 -41.96 41.48 11.81
C THR A 47 -41.05 41.94 10.67
N GLY A 48 -41.66 42.18 9.50
CA GLY A 48 -41.28 43.19 8.50
C GLY A 48 -39.78 43.34 8.15
N ARG A 49 -39.07 42.25 7.87
CA ARG A 49 -37.70 42.31 7.33
C ARG A 49 -37.75 42.15 5.82
N GLU A 50 -38.19 43.19 5.14
CA GLU A 50 -38.10 43.21 3.68
C GLU A 50 -36.62 43.33 3.28
N PRO A 51 -36.04 42.36 2.56
CA PRO A 51 -34.65 42.46 2.15
C PRO A 51 -34.48 43.64 1.19
N GLN A 52 -33.55 44.55 1.51
CA GLN A 52 -33.24 45.66 0.60
C GLN A 52 -32.25 45.17 -0.46
N TYR A 53 -32.66 45.23 -1.73
CA TYR A 53 -31.84 44.79 -2.86
C TYR A 53 -31.08 45.99 -3.46
N SER A 54 -29.76 45.89 -3.51
CA SER A 54 -28.91 46.91 -4.14
C SER A 54 -27.82 46.24 -4.97
N ALA A 55 -27.73 46.59 -6.26
CA ALA A 55 -26.62 46.28 -7.17
C ALA A 55 -25.99 44.88 -7.01
N GLY A 56 -26.82 43.83 -7.03
CA GLY A 56 -26.38 42.42 -7.04
C GLY A 56 -26.26 41.74 -5.67
N TYR A 57 -26.52 42.43 -4.55
CA TYR A 57 -26.56 41.83 -3.22
C TYR A 57 -27.83 42.18 -2.44
N THR A 58 -28.18 41.32 -1.48
CA THR A 58 -29.35 41.48 -0.61
C THR A 58 -28.90 41.90 0.79
N MET A 59 -29.34 43.06 1.25
CA MET A 59 -29.07 43.55 2.61
C MET A 59 -30.20 43.13 3.54
N ILE A 60 -29.85 42.29 4.52
CA ILE A 60 -30.75 41.86 5.59
C ILE A 60 -30.35 42.60 6.88
N PRO A 61 -31.22 43.48 7.43
CA PRO A 61 -30.90 44.21 8.65
C PRO A 61 -30.66 43.28 9.86
N PRO A 62 -29.79 43.62 10.81
CA PRO A 62 -29.52 42.79 12.00
C PRO A 62 -30.78 42.46 12.81
N ASN A 63 -30.89 41.23 13.32
CA ASN A 63 -32.01 40.80 14.19
C ASN A 63 -31.74 41.10 15.65
N ALA A 64 -32.19 42.27 16.12
CA ALA A 64 -32.09 42.68 17.51
C ALA A 64 -32.72 41.65 18.45
N SER A 65 -33.95 41.18 18.17
CA SER A 65 -34.62 40.19 19.02
C SER A 65 -33.87 38.85 19.07
N LYS A 66 -33.38 38.35 17.93
CA LYS A 66 -32.60 37.10 17.89
C LYS A 66 -31.25 37.26 18.62
N ARG A 67 -30.62 38.43 18.48
CA ARG A 67 -29.36 38.75 19.16
C ARG A 67 -29.56 38.85 20.68
N ASP A 68 -30.61 39.52 21.13
CA ASP A 68 -30.89 39.69 22.55
C ASP A 68 -31.32 38.35 23.19
N GLN A 69 -32.01 37.49 22.44
CA GLN A 69 -32.25 36.10 22.84
C GLN A 69 -30.95 35.32 22.98
N LEU A 70 -30.06 35.39 21.98
CA LEU A 70 -28.76 34.72 22.02
C LEU A 70 -27.91 35.20 23.20
N LEU A 71 -27.95 36.50 23.53
CA LEU A 71 -27.24 37.06 24.66
C LEU A 71 -27.77 36.52 26.00
N ARG A 72 -29.09 36.44 26.15
CA ARG A 72 -29.72 35.86 27.35
C ARG A 72 -29.39 34.37 27.49
N ASP A 73 -29.45 33.63 26.39
CA ASP A 73 -29.16 32.20 26.39
C ASP A 73 -27.68 31.95 26.74
N ALA A 74 -26.76 32.74 26.16
CA ALA A 74 -25.34 32.67 26.48
C ALA A 74 -25.04 32.97 27.96
N GLN A 75 -25.69 34.00 28.52
CA GLN A 75 -25.53 34.33 29.94
C GLN A 75 -26.04 33.21 30.85
N LYS A 76 -27.21 32.66 30.53
CA LYS A 76 -27.79 31.55 31.29
C LYS A 76 -26.89 30.31 31.26
N GLU A 77 -26.38 29.94 30.08
CA GLU A 77 -25.47 28.80 29.93
C GLU A 77 -24.16 29.00 30.72
N GLU A 78 -23.62 30.22 30.75
CA GLU A 78 -22.43 30.54 31.54
C GLU A 78 -22.66 30.30 33.04
N GLU A 79 -23.80 30.75 33.57
CA GLU A 79 -24.15 30.54 34.97
C GLU A 79 -24.37 29.07 35.29
N ASP A 80 -25.04 28.32 34.42
CA ASP A 80 -25.29 26.89 34.62
C ASP A 80 -23.98 26.07 34.57
N CYS A 81 -23.04 26.43 33.69
CA CYS A 81 -21.70 25.86 33.64
C CYS A 81 -20.91 26.15 34.92
N LYS A 82 -20.99 27.37 35.45
CA LYS A 82 -20.37 27.74 36.74
C LYS A 82 -20.97 26.93 37.90
N ARG A 83 -22.30 26.84 37.97
CA ARG A 83 -23.01 26.04 38.99
C ARG A 83 -22.60 24.57 38.92
N TRP A 84 -22.52 23.99 37.72
CA TRP A 84 -22.07 22.61 37.54
C TRP A 84 -20.63 22.41 38.00
N LYS A 85 -19.70 23.30 37.61
CA LYS A 85 -18.30 23.23 38.05
C LYS A 85 -18.17 23.31 39.57
N GLU A 86 -18.97 24.14 40.23
CA GLU A 86 -18.94 24.28 41.68
C GLU A 86 -19.56 23.07 42.38
N ALA A 87 -20.71 22.57 41.90
CA ALA A 87 -21.35 21.37 42.41
C ALA A 87 -20.49 20.10 42.23
N ASN A 88 -19.76 20.03 41.12
CA ASN A 88 -18.85 18.92 40.80
C ASN A 88 -17.40 19.19 41.22
N ARG A 89 -17.16 20.24 42.02
CA ARG A 89 -15.82 20.54 42.52
C ARG A 89 -15.42 19.50 43.55
N VAL A 90 -14.59 18.55 43.15
CA VAL A 90 -13.95 17.62 44.08
C VAL A 90 -13.01 18.42 44.96
N HIS A 91 -13.32 18.50 46.26
CA HIS A 91 -12.43 19.12 47.23
C HIS A 91 -11.15 18.28 47.33
N ALA A 92 -10.00 18.95 47.35
CA ALA A 92 -8.72 18.28 47.53
C ALA A 92 -8.71 17.60 48.90
N VAL A 93 -8.92 16.28 48.90
CA VAL A 93 -8.84 15.45 50.09
C VAL A 93 -7.36 15.31 50.42
N HIS A 94 -6.91 16.02 51.46
CA HIS A 94 -5.56 15.85 52.01
C HIS A 94 -5.56 14.62 52.92
N THR A 95 -5.57 13.43 52.32
CA THR A 95 -5.25 12.18 53.00
C THR A 95 -3.76 11.94 52.92
N THR A 96 -3.15 11.45 53.99
CA THR A 96 -1.84 10.82 53.91
C THR A 96 -1.95 9.67 52.89
N PRO A 97 -1.11 9.61 51.85
CA PRO A 97 -1.19 8.53 50.88
C PRO A 97 -0.96 7.20 51.61
N GLU A 98 -2.04 6.45 51.79
CA GLU A 98 -1.99 5.04 52.14
C GLU A 98 -1.29 4.32 50.98
N THR A 99 -0.30 3.48 51.27
CA THR A 99 0.45 2.74 50.25
C THR A 99 -0.46 1.68 49.61
N LEU A 100 -1.34 2.13 48.72
CA LEU A 100 -2.22 1.31 47.89
C LEU A 100 -1.48 0.99 46.59
N GLY A 101 -0.67 -0.06 46.64
CA GLY A 101 0.10 -0.56 45.50
C GLY A 101 1.03 -1.67 45.95
N GLY A 102 1.11 -2.75 45.17
CA GLY A 102 1.69 -4.04 45.57
C GLY A 102 3.06 -3.97 46.23
N SER A 103 3.41 -5.02 46.98
CA SER A 103 4.62 -5.13 47.82
C SER A 103 5.95 -5.05 47.05
N ALA A 104 5.93 -4.85 45.74
CA ALA A 104 7.11 -4.76 44.90
C ALA A 104 7.78 -3.40 45.07
N THR A 105 9.08 -3.43 45.29
CA THR A 105 9.89 -2.21 45.32
C THR A 105 10.04 -1.60 43.93
N LEU A 106 10.28 -0.29 43.84
CA LEU A 106 10.48 0.40 42.55
C LEU A 106 11.62 -0.23 41.72
N SER A 107 12.67 -0.70 42.38
CA SER A 107 13.80 -1.40 41.74
C SER A 107 13.36 -2.72 41.12
N GLU A 108 12.55 -3.51 41.84
CA GLU A 108 12.02 -4.78 41.35
C GLU A 108 11.08 -4.57 40.15
N ALA A 109 10.21 -3.56 40.22
CA ALA A 109 9.33 -3.22 39.10
C ALA A 109 10.12 -2.82 37.83
N ARG A 110 11.22 -2.06 38.00
CA ARG A 110 12.12 -1.69 36.90
C ARG A 110 12.89 -2.88 36.33
N GLU A 111 13.36 -3.77 37.19
CA GLU A 111 14.05 -4.99 36.76
C GLU A 111 13.13 -5.90 35.96
N ARG A 112 11.90 -6.11 36.45
CA ARG A 112 10.86 -6.86 35.73
C ARG A 112 10.59 -6.24 34.36
N GLN A 113 10.36 -4.92 34.32
CA GLN A 113 10.13 -4.21 33.06
C GLN A 113 11.30 -4.41 32.07
N GLN A 114 12.54 -4.28 32.53
CA GLN A 114 13.72 -4.50 31.68
C GLN A 114 13.83 -5.93 31.18
N THR A 115 13.52 -6.91 32.05
CA THR A 115 13.57 -8.33 31.72
C THR A 115 12.49 -8.69 30.71
N ASP A 116 11.26 -8.20 30.90
CA ASP A 116 10.13 -8.41 29.99
C ASP A 116 10.41 -7.79 28.61
N LEU A 117 10.99 -6.59 28.56
CA LEU A 117 11.43 -5.96 27.31
C LEU A 117 12.45 -6.82 26.56
N ARG A 118 13.44 -7.37 27.26
CA ARG A 118 14.45 -8.26 26.67
C ARG A 118 13.82 -9.54 26.14
N TYR A 119 12.97 -10.19 26.94
CA TYR A 119 12.30 -11.43 26.58
C TYR A 119 11.36 -11.25 25.39
N SER A 120 10.54 -10.20 25.42
CA SER A 120 9.63 -9.84 24.32
C SER A 120 10.38 -9.59 23.01
N LYS A 121 11.50 -8.86 23.07
CA LYS A 121 12.37 -8.63 21.90
C LYS A 121 12.89 -9.94 21.32
N GLN A 122 13.41 -10.84 22.16
CA GLN A 122 13.92 -12.14 21.72
C GLN A 122 12.81 -13.00 21.12
N GLN A 123 11.65 -13.09 21.76
CA GLN A 123 10.52 -13.87 21.28
C GLN A 123 10.02 -13.36 19.93
N LYS A 124 9.96 -12.05 19.73
CA LYS A 124 9.59 -11.44 18.43
C LYS A 124 10.59 -11.82 17.33
N MET A 125 11.88 -11.82 17.62
CA MET A 125 12.93 -12.21 16.66
C MET A 125 12.81 -13.68 16.28
N LEU A 126 12.56 -14.58 17.24
CA LEU A 126 12.36 -16.01 16.98
C LEU A 126 11.13 -16.24 16.09
N LYS A 127 9.98 -15.66 16.45
CA LYS A 127 8.75 -15.75 15.64
C LYS A 127 8.94 -15.23 14.21
N LYS A 128 9.68 -14.12 14.05
CA LYS A 128 9.98 -13.58 12.72
C LYS A 128 10.81 -14.56 11.90
N LYS A 129 11.86 -15.15 12.49
CA LYS A 129 12.73 -16.12 11.81
C LYS A 129 11.98 -17.39 11.43
N ASP A 130 11.11 -17.90 12.30
CA ASP A 130 10.29 -19.09 12.01
C ASP A 130 9.36 -18.85 10.81
N LEU A 131 8.68 -17.69 10.80
CA LEU A 131 7.80 -17.33 9.69
C LEU A 131 8.57 -17.16 8.37
N ASP A 132 9.73 -16.50 8.43
CA ASP A 132 10.60 -16.29 7.27
C ASP A 132 11.14 -17.62 6.71
N MET A 133 11.61 -18.51 7.59
CA MET A 133 12.07 -19.85 7.22
C MET A 133 10.95 -20.66 6.59
N LYS A 134 9.75 -20.65 7.18
CA LYS A 134 8.60 -21.35 6.63
C LYS A 134 8.21 -20.82 5.24
N LYS A 135 8.16 -19.50 5.08
CA LYS A 135 7.85 -18.86 3.80
C LYS A 135 8.87 -19.26 2.72
N ARG A 136 10.16 -19.23 3.03
CA ARG A 136 11.21 -19.65 2.11
C ARG A 136 11.09 -21.12 1.70
N LEU A 137 10.75 -22.01 2.62
CA LEU A 137 10.54 -23.43 2.30
C LEU A 137 9.34 -23.63 1.37
N GLU A 138 8.24 -22.90 1.60
CA GLU A 138 7.06 -22.93 0.74
C GLU A 138 7.38 -22.39 -0.66
N GLU A 139 8.13 -21.30 -0.76
CA GLU A 139 8.61 -20.73 -2.04
C GLU A 139 9.52 -21.73 -2.78
N GLU A 140 10.46 -22.38 -2.08
CA GLU A 140 11.33 -23.40 -2.64
C GLU A 140 10.54 -24.62 -3.15
N GLU A 141 9.50 -25.06 -2.42
CA GLU A 141 8.62 -26.16 -2.86
C GLU A 141 7.81 -25.79 -4.12
N VAL A 142 7.25 -24.57 -4.16
CA VAL A 142 6.53 -24.07 -5.33
C VAL A 142 7.45 -23.96 -6.55
N TYR A 143 8.65 -23.41 -6.36
CA TYR A 143 9.67 -23.31 -7.40
C TYR A 143 10.05 -24.68 -7.96
N GLN A 144 10.26 -25.66 -7.09
CA GLN A 144 10.59 -27.02 -7.49
C GLN A 144 9.45 -27.67 -8.30
N LYS A 145 8.19 -27.51 -7.86
CA LYS A 145 7.01 -27.98 -8.60
C LYS A 145 6.91 -27.34 -9.99
N MET A 146 7.11 -26.03 -10.08
CA MET A 146 7.10 -25.28 -11.35
C MET A 146 8.15 -25.84 -12.32
N LYS A 147 9.37 -26.09 -11.81
CA LYS A 147 10.49 -26.66 -12.58
C LYS A 147 10.17 -28.06 -13.08
N ASP A 148 9.56 -28.90 -12.24
CA ASP A 148 9.20 -30.27 -12.62
C ASP A 148 8.05 -30.31 -13.63
N ILE A 149 7.05 -29.43 -13.51
CA ILE A 149 6.01 -29.23 -14.54
C ILE A 149 6.64 -28.81 -15.87
N GLN A 150 7.60 -27.89 -15.85
CA GLN A 150 8.25 -27.44 -17.07
C GLN A 150 9.09 -28.56 -17.71
N ARG A 151 9.76 -29.38 -16.89
CA ARG A 151 10.49 -30.57 -17.35
C ARG A 151 9.55 -31.60 -17.98
N GLU A 152 8.42 -31.89 -17.33
CA GLU A 152 7.42 -32.84 -17.84
C GLU A 152 6.82 -32.35 -19.16
N LYS A 153 6.48 -31.07 -19.28
CA LYS A 153 6.02 -30.47 -20.55
C LYS A 153 7.03 -30.67 -21.67
N ARG A 154 8.32 -30.39 -21.43
CA ARG A 154 9.39 -30.61 -22.42
C ARG A 154 9.50 -32.09 -22.81
N TYR A 155 9.42 -32.98 -21.85
CA TYR A 155 9.49 -34.42 -22.09
C TYR A 155 8.27 -34.93 -22.87
N LYS A 156 7.06 -34.42 -22.58
CA LYS A 156 5.84 -34.75 -23.31
C LYS A 156 5.93 -34.32 -24.78
N VAL A 157 6.34 -33.07 -25.04
CA VAL A 157 6.54 -32.57 -26.41
C VAL A 157 7.57 -33.41 -27.16
N ARG A 158 8.68 -33.78 -26.51
CA ARG A 158 9.70 -34.65 -27.12
C ARG A 158 9.12 -36.02 -27.49
N ARG A 159 8.37 -36.64 -26.59
CA ARG A 159 7.73 -37.94 -26.83
C ARG A 159 6.71 -37.88 -27.96
N GLU A 160 5.89 -36.83 -28.00
CA GLU A 160 4.93 -36.61 -29.09
C GLU A 160 5.65 -36.43 -30.43
N LEU A 161 6.75 -35.69 -30.47
CA LEU A 161 7.58 -35.53 -31.66
C LEU A 161 8.20 -36.87 -32.11
N ASP A 162 8.71 -37.66 -31.16
CA ASP A 162 9.28 -38.98 -31.45
C ASP A 162 8.22 -39.95 -32.00
N SER A 163 7.01 -39.94 -31.42
CA SER A 163 5.87 -40.72 -31.91
C SER A 163 5.49 -40.31 -33.32
N PHE A 164 5.35 -39.01 -33.57
CA PHE A 164 5.02 -38.49 -34.90
C PHE A 164 6.08 -38.86 -35.95
N TYR A 165 7.36 -38.78 -35.59
CA TYR A 165 8.45 -39.20 -36.45
C TYR A 165 8.36 -40.70 -36.77
N LEU A 166 8.09 -41.53 -35.77
CA LEU A 166 7.96 -42.97 -35.94
C LEU A 166 6.75 -43.31 -36.82
N ASP A 167 5.59 -42.68 -36.61
CA ASP A 167 4.39 -42.87 -37.43
C ASP A 167 4.65 -42.48 -38.89
N ARG A 168 5.35 -41.37 -39.13
CA ARG A 168 5.71 -40.94 -40.48
C ARG A 168 6.66 -41.91 -41.17
N VAL A 169 7.66 -42.44 -40.46
CA VAL A 169 8.58 -43.46 -41.00
C VAL A 169 7.83 -44.75 -41.32
N ASN A 170 6.93 -45.19 -40.42
CA ASN A 170 6.10 -46.37 -40.62
C ASN A 170 5.14 -46.18 -41.81
N GLN A 171 4.53 -45.01 -41.95
CA GLN A 171 3.64 -44.70 -43.06
C GLN A 171 4.39 -44.69 -44.39
N ALA A 172 5.57 -44.04 -44.46
CA ALA A 172 6.41 -44.09 -45.65
C ALA A 172 6.86 -45.52 -46.00
N PHE A 173 7.09 -46.36 -44.99
CA PHE A 173 7.39 -47.78 -45.20
C PHE A 173 6.21 -48.55 -45.78
N LEU A 174 4.99 -48.33 -45.27
CA LEU A 174 3.76 -48.96 -45.78
C LEU A 174 3.43 -48.51 -47.21
N ASP A 175 3.52 -47.21 -47.50
CA ASP A 175 3.30 -46.67 -48.86
C ASP A 175 4.25 -47.31 -49.89
N ASN A 176 5.50 -47.57 -49.50
CA ASN A 176 6.48 -48.25 -50.36
C ASN A 176 6.15 -49.74 -50.60
N LEU A 177 5.45 -50.40 -49.67
CA LEU A 177 4.98 -51.78 -49.84
C LEU A 177 3.72 -51.85 -50.70
N GLU A 178 2.77 -50.92 -50.50
CA GLU A 178 1.51 -50.87 -51.25
C GLU A 178 1.69 -50.27 -52.65
N GLY A 179 2.70 -49.41 -52.83
CA GLY A 179 3.13 -48.85 -54.11
C GLY A 179 3.88 -49.83 -55.01
N GLN A 180 4.16 -51.06 -54.55
CA GLN A 180 4.53 -52.15 -55.46
C GLN A 180 3.25 -52.79 -56.03
N PRO A 181 2.88 -52.52 -57.29
CA PRO A 181 1.82 -53.28 -57.92
C PRO A 181 2.29 -54.73 -58.01
N GLY A 182 1.51 -55.65 -57.43
CA GLY A 182 1.67 -57.08 -57.65
C GLY A 182 1.78 -57.33 -59.15
N GLY A 183 2.98 -57.71 -59.59
CA GLY A 183 3.34 -57.67 -61.00
C GLY A 183 4.54 -58.55 -61.32
N SER A 184 4.31 -59.87 -61.29
CA SER A 184 4.94 -60.84 -62.17
C SER A 184 6.47 -60.99 -62.11
N VAL A 185 6.88 -62.21 -61.76
CA VAL A 185 8.10 -62.84 -62.27
C VAL A 185 8.28 -62.47 -63.75
N LYS A 186 9.32 -61.70 -64.07
CA LYS A 186 9.98 -61.68 -65.38
C LYS A 186 11.46 -61.55 -65.14
N GLU A 187 12.10 -62.70 -65.23
CA GLU A 187 13.52 -62.86 -65.47
C GLU A 187 13.90 -62.02 -66.69
N THR A 188 14.70 -60.97 -66.50
CA THR A 188 15.53 -60.43 -67.57
C THR A 188 16.79 -59.83 -66.97
N LYS A 189 17.90 -60.41 -67.43
CA LYS A 189 19.27 -60.10 -67.10
C LYS A 189 19.67 -58.71 -67.61
N GLU A 190 20.62 -58.13 -66.86
CA GLU A 190 21.65 -57.16 -67.28
C GLU A 190 21.28 -55.67 -67.36
N GLY A 191 22.04 -54.85 -66.61
CA GLY A 191 22.36 -53.48 -67.04
C GLY A 191 22.39 -52.39 -65.97
N PHE A 192 23.48 -52.30 -65.21
CA PHE A 192 24.12 -51.07 -64.68
C PHE A 192 23.32 -49.98 -63.92
N GLY A 193 23.76 -49.68 -62.70
CA GLY A 193 23.66 -48.33 -62.13
C GLY A 193 23.46 -48.25 -60.61
N HIS A 194 24.45 -48.65 -59.81
CA HIS A 194 24.50 -48.24 -58.39
C HIS A 194 25.11 -46.84 -58.26
N PRO A 195 24.48 -45.89 -57.56
CA PRO A 195 25.21 -44.85 -56.85
C PRO A 195 25.47 -45.30 -55.40
N PRO A 196 26.70 -45.19 -54.87
CA PRO A 196 27.00 -45.58 -53.50
C PRO A 196 26.66 -44.43 -52.54
N TRP A 197 25.69 -44.63 -51.64
CA TRP A 197 25.57 -43.73 -50.49
C TRP A 197 26.51 -44.20 -49.39
N ASN A 198 27.63 -43.49 -49.27
CA ASN A 198 28.58 -43.58 -48.17
C ASN A 198 27.97 -43.00 -46.87
N PRO A 199 28.10 -43.69 -45.72
CA PRO A 199 27.88 -43.07 -44.42
C PRO A 199 29.16 -42.31 -44.00
N PRO A 200 29.10 -41.03 -43.58
CA PRO A 200 30.22 -40.46 -42.85
C PRO A 200 30.16 -40.94 -41.41
N GLY A 201 31.21 -41.67 -41.05
CA GLY A 201 31.47 -42.16 -39.72
C GLY A 201 31.63 -41.05 -38.68
N GLN A 202 31.41 -41.49 -37.45
CA GLN A 202 31.89 -40.87 -36.23
C GLN A 202 33.40 -40.57 -36.36
N GLN A 203 33.79 -39.32 -36.10
CA GLN A 203 34.96 -38.98 -35.29
C GLN A 203 34.84 -37.53 -34.84
N LEU A 204 34.43 -37.29 -33.59
CA LEU A 204 34.95 -36.18 -32.78
C LEU A 204 34.98 -36.62 -31.31
N THR A 205 36.08 -36.24 -30.67
CA THR A 205 36.72 -36.76 -29.46
C THR A 205 36.10 -36.29 -28.13
N PRO A 206 36.29 -37.03 -27.03
CA PRO A 206 35.82 -36.67 -25.68
C PRO A 206 36.81 -35.72 -24.98
N ALA A 207 36.75 -34.42 -25.27
CA ALA A 207 37.39 -33.40 -24.45
C ALA A 207 36.90 -32.01 -24.87
N GLN A 208 35.91 -31.45 -24.16
CA GLN A 208 35.63 -30.00 -24.00
C GLN A 208 34.22 -29.80 -23.44
N LEU A 209 34.00 -30.23 -22.19
CA LEU A 209 32.92 -29.67 -21.38
C LEU A 209 33.56 -29.04 -20.16
N ASN A 210 34.23 -27.91 -20.40
CA ASN A 210 34.81 -27.10 -19.35
C ASN A 210 34.78 -25.64 -19.79
N GLN A 211 33.60 -25.02 -19.72
CA GLN A 211 33.48 -23.57 -19.60
C GLN A 211 32.30 -23.27 -18.67
N HIS A 212 32.62 -23.11 -17.39
CA HIS A 212 31.89 -22.20 -16.50
C HIS A 212 31.76 -20.83 -17.19
N PRO A 213 30.64 -20.13 -16.94
CA PRO A 213 30.72 -18.69 -16.77
C PRO A 213 30.16 -18.32 -15.40
N ASP A 214 31.02 -18.39 -14.38
CA ASP A 214 30.95 -17.42 -13.30
C ASP A 214 31.83 -16.24 -13.72
N GLN A 215 31.22 -15.21 -14.30
CA GLN A 215 31.58 -13.79 -14.16
C GLN A 215 30.29 -13.01 -14.46
N SER A 216 29.48 -12.68 -13.46
CA SER A 216 29.63 -11.50 -12.61
C SER A 216 29.58 -10.20 -13.41
N SER A 217 28.40 -9.59 -13.48
CA SER A 217 28.11 -8.27 -12.90
C SER A 217 26.79 -7.76 -13.48
N SER A 218 25.72 -7.85 -12.71
CA SER A 218 24.85 -6.69 -12.47
C SER A 218 23.80 -7.12 -11.44
N ASP A 219 24.22 -7.13 -10.18
CA ASP A 219 23.31 -6.72 -9.11
C ASP A 219 22.93 -5.27 -9.40
N CYS A 220 21.78 -5.05 -10.01
CA CYS A 220 21.18 -3.73 -10.08
C CYS A 220 19.67 -3.89 -10.21
N TRP A 221 19.04 -3.98 -9.04
CA TRP A 221 17.59 -3.90 -8.79
C TRP A 221 16.76 -5.15 -9.10
N THR A 222 16.54 -5.98 -8.08
CA THR A 222 15.18 -6.48 -7.84
C THR A 222 14.34 -5.28 -7.40
N HIS A 223 13.96 -4.43 -8.37
CA HIS A 223 12.76 -3.62 -8.19
C HIS A 223 11.65 -4.64 -8.01
N ASP A 224 10.83 -4.49 -6.96
CA ASP A 224 9.63 -5.29 -6.77
C ASP A 224 8.96 -5.43 -8.13
N ALA A 225 8.99 -6.65 -8.70
CA ALA A 225 8.56 -6.89 -10.07
C ALA A 225 7.05 -6.69 -10.09
N ASP A 226 6.65 -5.47 -10.40
CA ASP A 226 5.28 -5.14 -10.72
C ASP A 226 4.93 -5.98 -11.95
N PRO A 227 4.02 -6.96 -11.84
CA PRO A 227 3.72 -7.89 -12.93
C PRO A 227 3.25 -7.16 -14.20
N ASP A 228 2.78 -5.92 -14.07
CA ASP A 228 2.40 -5.08 -15.20
C ASP A 228 3.61 -4.52 -15.98
N TYR A 229 4.78 -4.34 -15.35
CA TYR A 229 6.00 -3.85 -16.03
C TYR A 229 6.59 -4.90 -16.97
N ASP A 230 6.78 -6.13 -16.47
CA ASP A 230 7.31 -7.23 -17.28
C ASP A 230 6.35 -7.56 -18.44
N TRP A 231 5.04 -7.51 -18.20
CA TRP A 231 4.04 -7.73 -19.25
C TRP A 231 4.03 -6.63 -20.31
N ALA A 232 4.15 -5.36 -19.90
CA ALA A 232 4.24 -4.23 -20.83
C ALA A 232 5.50 -4.30 -21.70
N LEU A 233 6.64 -4.69 -21.12
CA LEU A 233 7.91 -4.86 -21.83
C LEU A 233 7.85 -5.99 -22.86
N GLU A 234 7.32 -7.16 -22.47
CA GLU A 234 7.13 -8.29 -23.39
C GLU A 234 6.19 -7.94 -24.55
N LYS A 235 5.14 -7.16 -24.29
CA LYS A 235 4.22 -6.68 -25.32
C LYS A 235 4.89 -5.73 -26.32
N LEU A 236 5.76 -4.83 -25.85
CA LEU A 236 6.54 -3.94 -26.72
C LEU A 236 7.57 -4.71 -27.54
N MET A 237 8.30 -5.65 -26.93
CA MET A 237 9.27 -6.50 -27.64
C MET A 237 8.62 -7.36 -28.74
N THR A 238 7.38 -7.80 -28.50
CA THR A 238 6.60 -8.57 -29.50
C THR A 238 6.13 -7.69 -30.66
N SER A 239 5.79 -6.43 -30.38
CA SER A 239 5.25 -5.50 -31.38
C SER A 239 6.33 -4.76 -32.16
N PHE A 240 7.53 -4.61 -31.57
CA PHE A 240 8.67 -3.90 -32.11
C PHE A 240 9.95 -4.76 -32.00
N PRO A 241 10.04 -5.86 -32.77
CA PRO A 241 11.14 -6.83 -32.67
C PRO A 241 12.51 -6.26 -33.08
N ASP A 242 12.53 -5.14 -33.82
CA ASP A 242 13.74 -4.48 -34.28
C ASP A 242 14.36 -3.53 -33.23
N TYR A 243 13.66 -3.28 -32.13
CA TYR A 243 14.12 -2.38 -31.07
C TYR A 243 14.85 -3.16 -29.97
N ASN A 244 15.93 -2.57 -29.45
CA ASN A 244 16.70 -3.17 -28.37
C ASN A 244 15.88 -3.16 -27.07
N ARG A 245 15.86 -4.28 -26.37
CA ARG A 245 15.21 -4.43 -25.06
C ARG A 245 15.57 -3.31 -24.08
N ALA A 246 16.85 -2.97 -23.93
CA ALA A 246 17.28 -1.93 -22.99
C ALA A 246 16.73 -0.54 -23.35
N PHE A 247 16.46 -0.29 -24.63
CA PHE A 247 15.85 0.94 -25.10
C PHE A 247 14.34 0.97 -24.83
N LEU A 248 13.66 -0.17 -24.96
CA LEU A 248 12.24 -0.29 -24.62
C LEU A 248 12.00 -0.15 -23.10
N GLU A 249 12.93 -0.65 -22.28
CA GLU A 249 12.94 -0.46 -20.82
C GLU A 249 13.05 1.04 -20.46
N ASP A 250 14.00 1.77 -21.06
CA ASP A 250 14.16 3.21 -20.83
C ASP A 250 12.91 4.03 -21.25
N ILE A 251 12.24 3.63 -22.33
CA ILE A 251 10.98 4.26 -22.75
C ILE A 251 9.86 3.98 -21.75
N LEU A 252 9.75 2.75 -21.25
CA LEU A 252 8.74 2.39 -20.25
C LEU A 252 8.97 3.15 -18.94
N ASP A 253 10.23 3.29 -18.50
CA ASP A 253 10.59 4.09 -17.34
C ASP A 253 10.21 5.57 -17.53
N GLN A 254 10.44 6.13 -18.72
CA GLN A 254 10.03 7.50 -19.06
C GLN A 254 8.50 7.68 -19.11
N CYS A 255 7.77 6.62 -19.45
CA CYS A 255 6.30 6.62 -19.52
C CYS A 255 5.64 6.19 -18.20
N SER A 256 6.37 6.14 -17.07
CA SER A 256 5.83 5.68 -15.78
C SER A 256 5.16 4.30 -15.87
N ASN A 257 5.74 3.39 -16.66
CA ASN A 257 5.27 2.04 -16.94
C ASN A 257 3.95 2.00 -17.77
N ASP A 258 3.54 3.10 -18.39
CA ASP A 258 2.39 3.13 -19.31
C ASP A 258 2.80 2.63 -20.70
N CYS A 259 2.35 1.41 -21.01
CA CYS A 259 2.59 0.75 -22.29
C CYS A 259 1.95 1.52 -23.47
N GLU A 260 0.74 2.09 -23.32
CA GLU A 260 0.05 2.78 -24.42
C GLU A 260 0.75 4.08 -24.82
N GLN A 261 1.29 4.79 -23.83
CA GLN A 261 2.11 5.96 -24.05
C GLN A 261 3.43 5.61 -24.75
N ALA A 262 4.09 4.53 -24.32
CA ALA A 262 5.31 4.02 -24.96
C ALA A 262 5.06 3.60 -26.43
N PHE A 263 3.94 2.94 -26.72
CA PHE A 263 3.51 2.61 -28.09
C PHE A 263 3.33 3.86 -28.96
N THR A 264 2.79 4.93 -28.39
CA THR A 264 2.59 6.19 -29.11
C THR A 264 3.94 6.84 -29.46
N LEU A 265 4.90 6.85 -28.54
CA LEU A 265 6.25 7.38 -28.80
C LEU A 265 7.00 6.58 -29.87
N LEU A 266 6.86 5.26 -29.86
CA LEU A 266 7.52 4.37 -30.82
C LEU A 266 6.88 4.40 -32.22
N ASN A 267 5.57 4.68 -32.32
CA ASN A 267 4.86 4.80 -33.60
C ASN A 267 5.00 6.17 -34.29
N ILE A 268 5.53 7.18 -33.58
CA ILE A 268 5.72 8.54 -34.12
C ILE A 268 7.15 8.71 -34.72
N SER A 269 8.04 7.72 -34.55
CA SER A 269 9.41 7.74 -35.10
C SER A 269 9.54 7.09 -36.47
#